data_AF-A0A8D8VXA0-F1
#
_entry.id   AF-A0A8D8VXA0-F1
#
_cell.length_a   1.000
_cell.length_b   1.000
_cell.length_c   1.000
_cell.angle_alpha   90.00
_cell.angle_beta   90.00
_cell.angle_gamma   90.00
#
_symmetry.space_group_name_H-M   'P 1'
#
loop_
_entity.id
_entity.type
_entity.pdbx_description
1 polymer ?
#
loop_
_entity_poly.entity_id
_entity_poly.type
_entity_poly.pdbx_seq_one_letter_code
_entity_poly.pdbx_strand_id
1 'polypeptide(L)'
;MSPTSYFQDLQQFLNSSTNGVIYFCMGSMLRGETFPLEKRQAFLAAFSKLPYNVLWKYEGDTLPGQPSNVKILSWTPQRDILSHPNVKLFINHGGLLGTIEAVYEGVPMLGIPMFGDQHINMNAIQSLGAGLVLDYKTLSQHTILNGIRTVLKPEYKMNAKRLQAQYRDRPTTAMETAIYWTDYVLRHKGAPHLRTAAVHMPWYQLLCLDILFIMLVAFITLVFIMKLALSLLLRQIFHSKATKNKTD
;
A
#
# COMPACT_ATOMS: atom_id res chain seq x y z
N MET A 1 29.72 -4.07 6.56
CA MET A 1 29.48 -5.52 6.47
C MET A 1 29.54 -5.93 5.01
N SER A 2 30.26 -7.00 4.67
CA SER A 2 30.17 -7.57 3.32
C SER A 2 28.75 -8.13 3.09
N PRO A 3 28.23 -8.13 1.86
CA PRO A 3 26.89 -8.66 1.57
C PRO A 3 26.69 -10.09 2.11
N THR A 4 27.70 -10.95 1.97
CA THR A 4 27.66 -12.35 2.42
C THR A 4 27.52 -12.50 3.94
N SER A 5 28.22 -11.67 4.72
CA SER A 5 28.17 -11.72 6.19
C SER A 5 26.80 -11.28 6.73
N TYR A 6 26.18 -10.27 6.12
CA TYR A 6 24.85 -9.81 6.52
C TYR A 6 23.79 -10.92 6.39
N PHE A 7 23.78 -11.64 5.27
CA PHE A 7 22.81 -12.72 5.04
C PHE A 7 23.03 -13.90 6.00
N GLN A 8 24.29 -14.23 6.32
CA GLN A 8 24.62 -15.25 7.30
C GLN A 8 24.12 -14.88 8.70
N ASP A 9 24.33 -13.65 9.14
CA ASP A 9 23.88 -13.17 10.45
C ASP A 9 22.35 -13.13 10.59
N LEU A 10 21.66 -12.83 9.49
CA LEU A 10 20.20 -12.91 9.43
C LEU A 10 19.73 -14.37 9.50
N GLN A 11 20.31 -15.24 8.68
CA GLN A 11 19.95 -16.66 8.67
C GLN A 11 20.22 -17.33 10.01
N GLN A 12 21.34 -17.03 10.66
CA GLN A 12 21.66 -17.51 12.00
C GLN A 12 20.62 -17.04 13.02
N PHE A 13 20.18 -15.78 12.97
CA PHE A 13 19.13 -15.26 13.85
C PHE A 13 17.78 -15.96 13.63
N LEU A 14 17.41 -16.23 12.37
CA LEU A 14 16.18 -16.92 12.06
C LEU A 14 16.22 -18.40 12.50
N ASN A 15 17.36 -19.06 12.32
CA ASN A 15 17.56 -20.47 12.66
C ASN A 15 17.69 -20.72 14.17
N SER A 16 18.33 -19.82 14.91
CA SER A 16 18.53 -19.96 16.36
C SER A 16 17.25 -19.75 17.18
N SER A 17 16.18 -19.25 16.55
CA SER A 17 14.90 -19.01 17.22
C SER A 17 14.14 -20.31 17.47
N THR A 18 14.07 -20.73 18.74
CA THR A 18 13.37 -21.94 19.18
C THR A 18 11.85 -21.82 19.11
N ASN A 19 11.30 -20.69 19.60
CA ASN A 19 9.86 -20.43 19.61
C ASN A 19 9.35 -19.88 18.27
N GLY A 20 10.26 -19.45 17.39
CA GLY A 20 9.94 -18.83 16.11
C GLY A 20 10.03 -17.31 16.12
N VAL A 21 9.90 -16.75 14.92
CA VAL A 21 10.19 -15.34 14.62
C VAL A 21 8.91 -14.61 14.25
N ILE A 22 8.75 -13.42 14.81
CA ILE A 22 7.80 -12.41 14.36
C ILE A 22 8.57 -11.43 13.49
N TYR A 23 8.14 -11.25 12.25
CA TYR A 23 8.71 -10.25 11.36
C TYR A 23 7.85 -9.00 11.38
N PHE A 24 8.45 -7.83 11.60
CA PHE A 24 7.77 -6.54 11.64
C PHE A 24 8.36 -5.59 10.60
N CYS A 25 7.56 -5.24 9.59
CA CYS A 25 7.94 -4.30 8.53
C CYS A 25 6.75 -3.47 8.05
N MET A 26 6.90 -2.14 8.07
CA MET A 26 5.86 -1.19 7.66
C MET A 26 6.05 -0.67 6.22
N GLY A 27 6.84 -1.38 5.41
CA GLY A 27 7.18 -0.96 4.05
C GLY A 27 8.33 0.06 4.02
N SER A 28 8.48 0.76 2.89
CA SER A 28 9.54 1.77 2.68
C SER A 28 9.08 3.19 3.03
N MET A 29 7.78 3.47 2.95
CA MET A 29 7.21 4.80 3.18
C MET A 29 7.07 5.14 4.67
N LEU A 30 6.92 4.13 5.52
CA LEU A 30 6.78 4.26 6.96
C LEU A 30 8.04 3.75 7.64
N ARG A 31 8.90 4.68 8.03
CA ARG A 31 10.17 4.37 8.68
C ARG A 31 9.93 4.09 10.16
N GLY A 32 10.45 2.98 10.68
CA GLY A 32 10.30 2.59 12.09
C GLY A 32 10.85 3.66 13.03
N GLU A 33 11.93 4.34 12.64
CA GLU A 33 12.52 5.42 13.44
C GLU A 33 11.66 6.69 13.52
N THR A 34 10.71 6.88 12.60
CA THR A 34 9.79 8.03 12.60
C THR A 34 8.55 7.79 13.46
N PHE A 35 8.40 6.60 14.04
CA PHE A 35 7.29 6.33 14.95
C PHE A 35 7.40 7.23 16.19
N PRO A 36 6.29 7.83 16.65
CA PRO A 36 6.26 8.54 17.92
C PRO A 36 6.80 7.67 19.05
N LEU A 37 7.50 8.28 20.01
CA LEU A 37 8.15 7.58 21.12
C LEU A 37 7.16 6.67 21.87
N GLU A 38 5.96 7.17 22.13
CA GLU A 38 4.88 6.41 22.79
C GLU A 38 4.55 5.11 22.04
N LYS A 39 4.35 5.19 20.72
CA LYS A 39 4.02 4.02 19.89
C LYS A 39 5.19 3.04 19.83
N ARG A 40 6.42 3.54 19.75
CA ARG A 40 7.62 2.71 19.79
C ARG A 40 7.73 1.96 21.11
N GLN A 41 7.57 2.66 22.23
CA GLN A 41 7.57 2.06 23.57
C GLN A 41 6.46 1.02 23.74
N ALA A 42 5.26 1.27 23.20
CA ALA A 42 4.17 0.30 23.21
C ALA A 42 4.54 -1.01 22.49
N PHE A 43 5.21 -0.94 21.33
CA PHE A 43 5.73 -2.13 20.63
C PHE A 43 6.80 -2.85 21.45
N LEU A 44 7.83 -2.13 21.93
CA LEU A 44 8.92 -2.73 22.70
C LEU A 44 8.42 -3.41 23.97
N ALA A 45 7.48 -2.77 24.69
CA ALA A 45 6.88 -3.31 25.89
C ALA A 45 5.96 -4.51 25.62
N ALA A 46 5.39 -4.62 24.42
CA ALA A 46 4.64 -5.81 24.02
C ALA A 46 5.59 -6.95 23.63
N PHE A 47 6.62 -6.64 22.82
CA PHE A 47 7.60 -7.61 22.34
C PHE A 47 8.43 -8.23 23.47
N SER A 48 8.79 -7.46 24.50
CA SER A 48 9.54 -7.98 25.66
C SER A 48 8.77 -9.04 26.47
N LYS A 49 7.44 -9.08 26.34
CA LYS A 49 6.57 -10.06 27.03
C LYS A 49 6.33 -11.34 26.22
N LEU A 50 6.87 -11.42 25.00
CA LEU A 50 6.67 -12.53 24.10
C LEU A 50 7.86 -13.49 24.13
N PRO A 51 7.62 -14.81 24.03
CA PRO A 51 8.69 -15.79 23.97
C PRO A 51 9.35 -15.88 22.58
N TYR A 52 8.92 -15.06 21.62
CA TYR A 52 9.37 -15.08 20.23
C TYR A 52 10.51 -14.10 19.99
N ASN A 53 11.38 -14.41 19.03
CA ASN A 53 12.31 -13.43 18.50
C ASN A 53 11.56 -12.49 17.56
N VAL A 54 11.86 -11.20 17.60
CA VAL A 54 11.24 -10.19 16.74
C VAL A 54 12.30 -9.60 15.84
N LEU A 55 12.12 -9.72 14.53
CA LEU A 55 12.91 -9.01 13.54
C LEU A 55 12.15 -7.77 13.11
N TRP A 56 12.64 -6.59 13.48
CA TRP A 56 12.02 -5.32 13.13
C TRP A 56 12.85 -4.60 12.07
N LYS A 57 12.26 -4.40 10.89
CA LYS A 57 12.79 -3.49 9.88
C LYS A 57 12.67 -2.04 10.38
N TYR A 58 13.81 -1.44 10.75
CA TYR A 58 13.88 -0.16 11.47
C TYR A 58 15.11 0.64 10.98
N GLU A 59 14.86 1.83 10.43
CA GLU A 59 15.85 2.63 9.68
C GLU A 59 16.61 3.66 10.53
N GLY A 60 16.87 3.33 11.79
CA GLY A 60 17.77 4.10 12.66
C GLY A 60 18.89 3.23 13.20
N ASP A 61 20.01 3.84 13.56
CA ASP A 61 21.22 3.13 14.01
C ASP A 61 21.03 2.44 15.37
N THR A 62 20.21 3.03 16.24
CA THR A 62 19.91 2.50 17.57
C THR A 62 18.43 2.56 17.88
N LEU A 63 17.98 1.62 18.71
CA LEU A 63 16.62 1.54 19.21
C LEU A 63 16.65 1.65 20.74
N PRO A 64 16.41 2.85 21.30
CA PRO A 64 16.39 3.04 22.75
C PRO A 64 15.38 2.11 23.43
N GLY A 65 15.83 1.36 24.45
CA GLY A 65 14.99 0.40 25.16
C GLY A 65 14.74 -0.91 24.41
N GLN A 66 15.56 -1.25 23.40
CA GLN A 66 15.47 -2.51 22.66
C GLN A 66 15.55 -3.73 23.59
N PRO A 67 14.49 -4.56 23.64
CA PRO A 67 14.51 -5.83 24.36
C PRO A 67 15.50 -6.82 23.74
N SER A 68 16.01 -7.77 24.54
CA SER A 68 16.99 -8.77 24.08
C SER A 68 16.46 -9.70 22.98
N ASN A 69 15.14 -9.91 22.89
CA ASN A 69 14.49 -10.71 21.86
C ASN A 69 14.18 -9.92 20.57
N VAL A 70 14.47 -8.62 20.52
CA VAL A 70 14.26 -7.78 19.34
C VAL A 70 15.59 -7.57 18.62
N LYS A 71 15.62 -7.80 17.31
CA LYS A 71 16.73 -7.43 16.41
C LYS A 71 16.23 -6.40 15.40
N ILE A 72 16.94 -5.29 15.25
CA ILE A 72 16.67 -4.29 14.23
C ILE A 72 17.58 -4.46 13.02
N LEU A 73 17.03 -4.22 11.82
CA LEU A 73 17.80 -4.09 10.58
C LEU A 73 17.19 -2.96 9.73
N SER A 74 18.01 -2.08 9.16
CA SER A 74 17.53 -0.96 8.34
C SER A 74 16.95 -1.39 6.99
N TRP A 75 17.48 -2.49 6.45
CA TRP A 75 16.99 -3.16 5.25
C TRP A 75 16.83 -4.64 5.55
N THR A 76 15.93 -5.33 4.84
CA THR A 76 15.65 -6.75 5.02
C THR A 76 15.24 -7.41 3.71
N PRO A 77 15.72 -8.62 3.38
CA PRO A 77 15.21 -9.42 2.27
C PRO A 77 13.86 -10.05 2.64
N GLN A 78 12.79 -9.23 2.60
CA GLN A 78 11.46 -9.58 3.13
C GLN A 78 10.95 -10.92 2.60
N ARG A 79 11.13 -11.18 1.31
CA ARG A 79 10.68 -12.42 0.68
C ARG A 79 11.33 -13.66 1.29
N ASP A 80 12.66 -13.64 1.44
CA ASP A 80 13.42 -14.75 2.02
C ASP A 80 13.04 -14.97 3.49
N ILE A 81 12.86 -13.88 4.24
CA ILE A 81 12.39 -13.93 5.64
C ILE A 81 11.01 -14.59 5.70
N LEU A 82 10.04 -14.14 4.91
CA LEU A 82 8.69 -14.69 4.92
C LEU A 82 8.65 -16.17 4.49
N SER A 83 9.57 -16.59 3.62
CA SER A 83 9.71 -18.00 3.21
C SER A 83 10.29 -18.90 4.29
N HIS A 84 10.91 -18.33 5.32
CA HIS A 84 11.62 -19.06 6.36
C HIS A 84 10.64 -19.80 7.30
N PRO A 85 10.84 -21.11 7.59
CA PRO A 85 9.89 -21.93 8.35
C PRO A 85 9.66 -21.47 9.80
N ASN A 86 10.65 -20.78 10.38
CA ASN A 86 10.55 -20.22 11.73
C ASN A 86 9.69 -18.95 11.80
N VAL A 87 9.36 -18.30 10.68
CA VAL A 87 8.50 -17.10 10.72
C VAL A 87 7.04 -17.51 10.98
N LYS A 88 6.50 -17.00 12.09
CA LYS A 88 5.16 -17.35 12.57
C LYS A 88 4.13 -16.27 12.28
N LEU A 89 4.54 -15.02 12.25
CA LEU A 89 3.67 -13.85 12.11
C LEU A 89 4.38 -12.76 11.34
N PHE A 90 3.63 -12.09 10.47
CA PHE A 90 4.06 -10.86 9.82
C PHE A 90 3.23 -9.67 10.34
N ILE A 91 3.87 -8.75 11.07
CA ILE A 91 3.30 -7.46 11.43
C ILE A 91 3.60 -6.48 10.30
N ASN A 92 2.57 -5.91 9.68
CA ASN A 92 2.73 -5.06 8.52
C ASN A 92 1.68 -3.95 8.43
N HIS A 93 1.89 -3.02 7.50
CA HIS A 93 0.95 -1.93 7.22
C HIS A 93 -0.18 -2.28 6.23
N GLY A 94 -0.20 -3.46 5.61
CA GLY A 94 -1.24 -3.85 4.65
C GLY A 94 -1.01 -3.44 3.19
N GLY A 95 0.17 -2.94 2.83
CA GLY A 95 0.47 -2.62 1.43
C GLY A 95 0.41 -3.86 0.53
N LEU A 96 -0.15 -3.71 -0.68
CA LEU A 96 -0.52 -4.81 -1.57
C LEU A 96 0.59 -5.86 -1.78
N LEU A 97 1.81 -5.43 -2.08
CA LEU A 97 2.93 -6.34 -2.37
C LEU A 97 3.32 -7.18 -1.15
N GLY A 98 3.45 -6.56 0.03
CA GLY A 98 3.78 -7.28 1.26
C GLY A 98 2.68 -8.25 1.68
N THR A 99 1.41 -7.86 1.47
CA THR A 99 0.26 -8.75 1.69
C THR A 99 0.31 -9.96 0.75
N ILE A 100 0.59 -9.76 -0.53
CA ILE A 100 0.73 -10.85 -1.51
C ILE A 100 1.87 -11.80 -1.13
N GLU A 101 3.02 -11.29 -0.71
CA GLU A 101 4.15 -12.12 -0.31
C GLU A 101 3.79 -13.01 0.89
N ALA A 102 3.12 -12.44 1.90
CA ALA A 102 2.68 -13.18 3.09
C ALA A 102 1.62 -14.23 2.77
N VAL A 103 0.66 -13.91 1.90
CA VAL A 103 -0.31 -14.86 1.36
C VAL A 103 0.41 -16.00 0.64
N TYR A 104 1.35 -15.67 -0.25
CA TYR A 104 2.08 -16.67 -0.99
C TYR A 104 2.90 -17.58 -0.05
N GLU A 105 3.42 -17.11 1.08
CA GLU A 105 4.15 -17.94 2.05
C GLU A 105 3.25 -18.59 3.12
N GLY A 106 1.97 -18.23 3.16
CA GLY A 106 1.02 -18.73 4.16
C GLY A 106 1.43 -18.32 5.57
N VAL A 107 1.84 -17.07 5.72
CA VAL A 107 2.17 -16.43 7.00
C VAL A 107 0.99 -15.55 7.41
N PRO A 108 0.39 -15.78 8.59
CA PRO A 108 -0.70 -14.94 9.07
C PRO A 108 -0.20 -13.53 9.39
N MET A 109 -1.11 -12.55 9.35
CA MET A 109 -0.75 -11.12 9.41
C MET A 109 -1.41 -10.39 10.57
N LEU A 110 -0.66 -9.49 11.21
CA LEU A 110 -1.21 -8.45 12.08
C LEU A 110 -1.02 -7.11 11.36
N GLY A 111 -2.10 -6.60 10.76
CA GLY A 111 -2.08 -5.39 9.97
C GLY A 111 -2.30 -4.15 10.80
N ILE A 112 -1.56 -3.08 10.48
CA ILE A 112 -1.72 -1.73 11.02
C ILE A 112 -1.81 -0.76 9.83
N PRO A 113 -2.96 -0.69 9.15
CA PRO A 113 -3.15 0.21 8.01
C PRO A 113 -2.99 1.67 8.39
N MET A 114 -2.34 2.43 7.53
CA MET A 114 -2.05 3.85 7.72
C MET A 114 -2.74 4.75 6.69
N PHE A 115 -2.80 4.33 5.42
CA PHE A 115 -3.40 5.11 4.33
C PHE A 115 -3.63 4.27 3.06
N GLY A 116 -4.35 4.84 2.10
CA GLY A 116 -4.50 4.26 0.75
C GLY A 116 -5.22 2.91 0.73
N ASP A 117 -4.69 1.98 -0.06
CA ASP A 117 -5.23 0.63 -0.28
C ASP A 117 -5.08 -0.30 0.93
N GLN A 118 -4.23 0.07 1.90
CA GLN A 118 -3.85 -0.75 3.05
C GLN A 118 -5.04 -1.27 3.87
N HIS A 119 -6.05 -0.43 4.07
CA HIS A 119 -7.26 -0.79 4.82
C HIS A 119 -8.05 -1.88 4.09
N ILE A 120 -8.21 -1.74 2.78
CA ILE A 120 -8.98 -2.67 1.95
C ILE A 120 -8.28 -4.03 1.93
N ASN A 121 -6.96 -4.02 1.72
CA ASN A 121 -6.16 -5.24 1.69
C ASN A 121 -6.23 -6.00 3.03
N MET A 122 -6.02 -5.30 4.16
CA MET A 122 -6.04 -5.96 5.47
C MET A 122 -7.45 -6.39 5.91
N ASN A 123 -8.50 -5.66 5.52
CA ASN A 123 -9.88 -6.08 5.76
C ASN A 123 -10.20 -7.38 5.00
N ALA A 124 -9.70 -7.54 3.76
CA ALA A 124 -9.84 -8.78 3.02
C ALA A 124 -9.09 -9.96 3.67
N ILE A 125 -7.87 -9.73 4.19
CA ILE A 125 -7.13 -10.74 4.94
C ILE A 125 -7.86 -11.14 6.24
N GLN A 126 -8.43 -10.16 6.94
CA GLN A 126 -9.18 -10.40 8.18
C GLN A 126 -10.49 -11.15 7.92
N SER A 127 -11.23 -10.82 6.87
CA SER A 127 -12.47 -11.52 6.51
C SER A 127 -12.24 -12.99 6.14
N LEU A 128 -11.05 -13.32 5.64
CA LEU A 128 -10.59 -14.69 5.37
C LEU A 128 -10.04 -15.41 6.61
N GLY A 129 -9.98 -14.74 7.77
CA GLY A 129 -9.46 -15.28 9.02
C GLY A 129 -7.95 -15.53 9.02
N ALA A 130 -7.21 -14.94 8.07
CA ALA A 130 -5.76 -15.09 7.93
C ALA A 130 -4.96 -13.94 8.57
N GLY A 131 -5.64 -12.99 9.20
CA GLY A 131 -5.01 -11.92 9.95
C GLY A 131 -5.99 -11.08 10.76
N LEU A 132 -5.44 -10.09 11.46
CA LEU A 132 -6.18 -9.15 12.30
C LEU A 132 -5.72 -7.73 12.03
N VAL A 133 -6.64 -6.77 12.07
CA VAL A 133 -6.37 -5.34 11.90
C VAL A 133 -6.34 -4.66 13.26
N LEU A 134 -5.29 -3.87 13.51
CA LEU A 134 -5.21 -2.93 14.63
C LEU A 134 -5.32 -1.50 14.10
N ASP A 135 -6.08 -0.66 14.82
CA ASP A 135 -6.11 0.78 14.56
C ASP A 135 -4.87 1.45 15.17
N TYR A 136 -4.09 2.11 14.31
CA TYR A 136 -2.90 2.87 14.71
C TYR A 136 -3.18 3.89 15.83
N LYS A 137 -4.34 4.55 15.78
CA LYS A 137 -4.71 5.60 16.75
C LYS A 137 -4.82 5.04 18.15
N THR A 138 -5.43 3.86 18.30
CA THR A 138 -5.66 3.22 19.59
C THR A 138 -4.56 2.22 19.98
N LEU A 139 -3.47 2.13 19.20
CA LEU A 139 -2.35 1.25 19.53
C LEU A 139 -1.79 1.55 20.93
N SER A 140 -1.76 0.50 21.73
CA SER A 140 -1.16 0.41 23.05
C SER A 140 -0.48 -0.95 23.22
N GLN A 141 0.36 -1.08 24.24
CA GLN A 141 1.00 -2.36 24.59
C GLN A 141 -0.02 -3.51 24.69
N HIS A 142 -1.18 -3.24 25.31
CA HIS A 142 -2.24 -4.24 25.50
C HIS A 142 -2.83 -4.71 24.17
N THR A 143 -3.22 -3.77 23.30
CA THR A 143 -3.79 -4.10 21.98
C THR A 143 -2.81 -4.86 21.09
N ILE A 144 -1.52 -4.48 21.10
CA ILE A 144 -0.47 -5.15 20.33
C ILE A 144 -0.27 -6.58 20.85
N LEU A 145 -0.10 -6.74 22.17
CA LEU A 145 0.14 -8.05 22.79
C LEU A 145 -1.03 -9.01 22.55
N ASN A 146 -2.27 -8.53 22.71
CA ASN A 146 -3.47 -9.33 22.47
C ASN A 146 -3.63 -9.68 20.99
N GLY A 147 -3.37 -8.72 20.09
CA GLY A 147 -3.42 -8.94 18.65
C GLY A 147 -2.44 -10.03 18.22
N ILE A 148 -1.19 -9.95 18.67
CA ILE A 148 -0.16 -10.96 18.39
C ILE A 148 -0.58 -12.34 18.93
N ARG A 149 -1.02 -12.42 20.19
CA ARG A 149 -1.47 -13.69 20.78
C ARG A 149 -2.66 -14.29 20.03
N THR A 150 -3.56 -13.44 19.55
CA THR A 150 -4.74 -13.87 18.78
C THR A 150 -4.33 -14.45 17.43
N VAL A 151 -3.52 -13.74 16.66
CA VAL A 151 -3.10 -14.17 15.32
C VAL A 151 -2.16 -15.39 15.37
N LEU A 152 -1.46 -15.61 16.48
CA LEU A 152 -0.62 -16.80 16.69
C LEU A 152 -1.41 -18.06 17.06
N LYS A 153 -2.73 -17.98 17.23
CA LYS A 153 -3.56 -19.18 17.41
C LYS A 153 -3.55 -20.06 16.15
N PRO A 154 -3.73 -21.39 16.29
CA PRO A 154 -3.68 -22.32 15.17
C PRO A 154 -4.66 -22.00 14.03
N GLU A 155 -5.84 -21.46 14.33
CA GLU A 155 -6.86 -21.12 13.33
C GLU A 155 -6.34 -20.15 12.26
N TYR A 156 -5.61 -19.11 12.64
CA TYR A 156 -5.06 -18.10 11.72
C TYR A 156 -3.99 -18.70 10.82
N LYS A 157 -3.12 -19.57 11.37
CA LYS A 157 -2.09 -20.24 10.57
C LYS A 157 -2.72 -21.20 9.58
N MET A 158 -3.73 -21.96 9.98
CA MET A 158 -4.48 -22.86 9.11
C MET A 158 -5.17 -22.09 7.97
N ASN A 159 -5.82 -20.97 8.28
CA ASN A 159 -6.43 -20.09 7.27
C ASN A 159 -5.40 -19.47 6.33
N ALA A 160 -4.25 -19.01 6.84
CA ALA A 160 -3.17 -18.50 6.01
C ALA A 160 -2.61 -19.58 5.06
N LYS A 161 -2.50 -20.83 5.53
CA LYS A 161 -2.08 -21.97 4.68
C LYS A 161 -3.13 -22.37 3.64
N ARG A 162 -4.42 -22.31 4.00
CA ARG A 162 -5.53 -22.49 3.04
C ARG A 162 -5.49 -21.42 1.95
N LEU A 163 -5.30 -20.16 2.34
CA LEU A 163 -5.21 -19.03 1.41
C LEU A 163 -3.96 -19.14 0.53
N GLN A 164 -2.82 -19.60 1.08
CA GLN A 164 -1.61 -19.91 0.30
C GLN A 164 -1.89 -20.94 -0.79
N ALA A 165 -2.55 -22.05 -0.44
CA ALA A 165 -2.86 -23.11 -1.40
C ALA A 165 -3.74 -22.56 -2.54
N GLN A 166 -4.80 -21.82 -2.20
CA GLN A 166 -5.68 -21.18 -3.18
C GLN A 166 -4.95 -20.15 -4.05
N TYR A 167 -4.01 -19.39 -3.48
CA TYR A 167 -3.27 -18.36 -4.22
C TYR A 167 -2.24 -18.96 -5.19
N ARG A 168 -1.62 -20.08 -4.82
CA ARG A 168 -0.64 -20.81 -5.63
C ARG A 168 -1.29 -21.72 -6.67
N ASP A 169 -2.54 -22.10 -6.46
CA ASP A 169 -3.34 -22.88 -7.40
C ASP A 169 -3.73 -22.01 -8.61
N ARG A 170 -2.97 -22.14 -9.69
CA ARG A 170 -3.12 -21.37 -10.92
C ARG A 170 -2.92 -22.30 -12.11
N PRO A 171 -3.62 -22.06 -13.24
CA PRO A 171 -3.50 -22.90 -14.43
C PRO A 171 -2.09 -22.89 -15.04
N THR A 172 -1.33 -21.79 -14.86
CA THR A 172 0.04 -21.65 -15.32
C THR A 172 0.93 -21.13 -14.19
N THR A 173 2.16 -21.60 -14.14
CA THR A 173 3.15 -21.08 -13.18
C THR A 173 3.53 -19.63 -13.53
N ALA A 174 4.09 -18.91 -12.57
CA ALA A 174 4.57 -17.54 -12.81
C ALA A 174 5.65 -17.49 -13.91
N MET A 175 6.53 -18.51 -13.97
CA MET A 175 7.57 -18.62 -15.00
C MET A 175 6.97 -18.86 -16.39
N GLU A 176 6.07 -19.83 -16.52
CA GLU A 176 5.41 -20.11 -17.81
C GLU A 176 4.59 -18.91 -18.31
N THR A 177 3.92 -18.20 -17.39
CA THR A 177 3.19 -16.98 -17.71
C THR A 177 4.13 -15.90 -18.25
N ALA A 178 5.31 -15.73 -17.64
CA ALA A 178 6.32 -14.78 -18.12
C ALA A 178 6.83 -15.17 -19.52
N ILE A 179 7.19 -16.44 -19.72
CA ILE A 179 7.62 -16.97 -21.03
C ILE A 179 6.56 -16.71 -22.08
N TYR A 180 5.30 -17.05 -21.80
CA TYR A 180 4.19 -16.87 -22.72
C TYR A 180 4.05 -15.41 -23.17
N TRP A 181 4.06 -14.45 -22.23
CA TRP A 181 3.91 -13.04 -22.56
C TRP A 181 5.13 -12.46 -23.27
N THR A 182 6.34 -12.90 -22.92
CA THR A 182 7.56 -12.55 -23.66
C THR A 182 7.45 -13.03 -25.11
N ASP A 183 7.09 -14.30 -25.33
CA ASP A 183 6.90 -14.87 -26.65
C ASP A 183 5.74 -14.20 -27.41
N TYR A 184 4.67 -13.82 -26.70
CA TYR A 184 3.56 -13.08 -27.31
C TYR A 184 4.04 -11.74 -27.89
N VAL A 185 4.83 -10.99 -27.14
CA VAL A 185 5.40 -9.72 -27.60
C VAL A 185 6.33 -9.94 -28.80
N LEU A 186 7.17 -10.98 -28.76
CA LEU A 186 8.06 -11.33 -29.88
C LEU A 186 7.29 -11.72 -31.15
N ARG A 187 6.30 -12.63 -31.02
CA ARG A 187 5.44 -13.08 -32.13
C ARG A 187 4.70 -11.93 -32.81
N HIS A 188 4.30 -10.92 -32.04
CA HIS A 188 3.57 -9.75 -32.55
C HIS A 188 4.48 -8.53 -32.74
N LYS A 189 5.80 -8.73 -32.90
CA LYS A 189 6.79 -7.69 -33.23
C LYS A 189 6.68 -6.45 -32.33
N GLY A 190 6.54 -6.66 -31.03
CA GLY A 190 6.40 -5.60 -30.02
C GLY A 190 4.97 -5.30 -29.57
N ALA A 191 3.97 -6.09 -30.02
CA ALA A 191 2.56 -6.05 -29.63
C ALA A 191 1.96 -4.62 -29.61
N PRO A 192 1.96 -3.88 -30.74
CA PRO A 192 1.50 -2.50 -30.79
C PRO A 192 0.05 -2.32 -30.34
N HIS A 193 -0.81 -3.33 -30.53
CA HIS A 193 -2.22 -3.33 -30.10
C HIS A 193 -2.41 -3.43 -28.59
N LEU A 194 -1.39 -3.85 -27.81
CA LEU A 194 -1.43 -3.83 -26.35
C LEU A 194 -0.85 -2.54 -25.76
N ARG A 195 -0.26 -1.67 -26.60
CA ARG A 195 0.28 -0.39 -26.14
C ARG A 195 -0.87 0.59 -25.96
N THR A 196 -0.88 1.28 -24.82
CA THR A 196 -1.81 2.39 -24.62
C THR A 196 -1.51 3.52 -25.62
N ALA A 197 -2.56 4.13 -26.18
CA ALA A 197 -2.42 5.29 -27.06
C ALA A 197 -1.66 6.45 -26.38
N ALA A 198 -1.70 6.52 -25.05
CA ALA A 198 -1.00 7.52 -24.25
C ALA A 198 0.53 7.55 -24.47
N VAL A 199 1.16 6.45 -24.89
CA VAL A 199 2.61 6.39 -25.18
C VAL A 199 3.00 7.32 -26.33
N HIS A 200 2.09 7.56 -27.27
CA HIS A 200 2.33 8.38 -28.46
C HIS A 200 1.67 9.76 -28.37
N MET A 201 1.02 10.08 -27.25
CA MET A 201 0.39 11.39 -27.05
C MET A 201 1.44 12.44 -26.69
N PRO A 202 1.37 13.65 -27.26
CA PRO A 202 2.16 14.77 -26.78
C PRO A 202 1.75 15.14 -25.35
N TRP A 203 2.70 15.67 -24.57
CA TRP A 203 2.52 15.94 -23.14
C TRP A 203 1.29 16.81 -22.81
N TYR A 204 0.91 17.73 -23.69
CA TYR A 204 -0.25 18.60 -23.49
C TYR A 204 -1.58 17.85 -23.63
N GLN A 205 -1.67 16.84 -24.50
CA GLN A 205 -2.85 15.96 -24.59
C GLN A 205 -2.90 14.98 -23.41
N LEU A 206 -1.73 14.46 -23.02
CA LEU A 206 -1.61 13.58 -21.87
C LEU A 206 -2.09 14.27 -20.58
N LEU A 207 -1.78 15.56 -20.41
CA LEU A 207 -2.24 16.40 -19.31
C LEU A 207 -3.61 17.06 -19.55
N CYS A 208 -4.29 16.75 -20.66
CA CYS A 208 -5.59 17.32 -21.06
C CYS A 208 -5.63 18.86 -21.15
N LEU A 209 -4.49 19.52 -21.43
CA LEU A 209 -4.41 20.98 -21.52
C LEU A 209 -5.15 21.55 -22.73
N ASP A 210 -5.20 20.80 -23.82
CA ASP A 210 -6.00 21.11 -25.00
C ASP A 210 -7.50 21.11 -24.69
N ILE A 211 -7.98 20.13 -23.92
CA ILE A 211 -9.37 20.06 -23.45
C ILE A 211 -9.67 21.22 -22.49
N LEU A 212 -8.79 21.49 -21.53
CA LEU A 212 -8.92 22.65 -20.62
C LEU A 212 -8.98 23.97 -21.40
N PHE A 213 -8.15 24.12 -22.43
CA PHE A 213 -8.14 25.30 -23.28
C PHE A 213 -9.45 25.47 -24.05
N ILE A 214 -9.98 24.40 -24.66
CA ILE A 214 -11.28 24.43 -25.35
C ILE A 214 -12.40 24.78 -24.37
N MET A 215 -12.42 24.20 -23.17
CA MET A 215 -13.41 24.52 -22.13
C MET A 215 -13.32 25.98 -21.69
N LEU A 216 -12.11 26.52 -21.54
CA LEU A 216 -11.89 27.93 -21.18
C LEU A 216 -12.41 28.87 -22.28
N VAL A 217 -12.09 28.58 -23.55
CA VAL A 217 -12.58 29.37 -24.69
C VAL A 217 -14.10 29.33 -24.76
N ALA A 218 -14.71 28.14 -24.67
CA ALA A 218 -16.17 27.99 -24.66
C ALA A 218 -16.84 28.77 -23.52
N PHE A 219 -16.25 28.74 -22.32
CA PHE A 219 -16.73 29.51 -21.18
C PHE A 219 -16.65 31.03 -21.41
N ILE A 220 -15.53 31.54 -21.93
CA ILE A 220 -15.36 32.96 -22.27
C ILE A 220 -16.36 33.39 -23.33
N THR A 221 -16.54 32.58 -24.39
CA THR A 221 -17.52 32.83 -25.45
C THR A 221 -18.95 32.88 -24.91
N LEU A 222 -19.32 31.94 -24.03
CA LEU A 222 -20.64 31.93 -23.38
C LEU A 222 -20.85 33.21 -22.55
N VAL A 223 -19.88 33.61 -21.74
CA VAL A 223 -19.93 34.86 -20.95
C VAL A 223 -20.07 36.08 -21.86
N PHE A 224 -19.34 36.12 -22.97
CA PHE A 224 -19.44 37.20 -23.95
C PHE A 224 -20.83 37.28 -24.59
N ILE A 225 -21.39 36.15 -25.03
CA ILE A 225 -22.75 36.08 -25.60
C ILE A 225 -23.80 36.53 -24.57
N MET A 226 -23.69 36.08 -23.32
CA MET A 226 -24.60 36.52 -22.25
C MET A 226 -24.53 38.03 -22.02
N LYS A 227 -23.33 38.62 -21.99
CA LYS A 227 -23.14 40.07 -21.88
C LYS A 227 -23.73 40.81 -23.08
N LEU A 228 -23.54 40.30 -24.28
CA LEU A 228 -24.10 40.90 -25.50
C LEU A 228 -25.62 40.87 -25.47
N ALA A 229 -26.23 39.71 -25.17
CA ALA A 229 -27.67 39.55 -25.05
C ALA A 229 -28.26 40.49 -23.98
N LEU A 230 -27.62 40.58 -22.81
CA LEU A 230 -28.02 41.51 -21.75
C LEU A 230 -27.94 42.97 -22.22
N SER A 231 -26.87 43.35 -22.93
CA SER A 231 -26.71 44.72 -23.44
C SER A 231 -27.78 45.08 -24.48
N LEU A 232 -28.18 44.13 -25.33
CA LEU A 232 -29.23 44.31 -26.33
C LEU A 232 -30.61 44.43 -25.68
N LEU A 233 -30.91 43.58 -24.68
CA LEU A 233 -32.13 43.67 -23.88
C LEU A 233 -32.23 45.00 -23.15
N LEU A 234 -31.15 45.44 -22.49
CA LEU A 234 -31.11 46.74 -21.83
C LEU A 234 -31.33 47.88 -22.83
N ARG A 235 -30.66 47.87 -23.99
CA ARG A 235 -30.88 48.87 -25.05
C ARG A 235 -32.33 48.92 -25.53
N GLN A 236 -32.98 47.77 -25.74
CA GLN A 236 -34.39 47.73 -26.12
C GLN A 236 -35.30 48.31 -25.03
N ILE A 237 -35.05 47.99 -23.75
CA ILE A 237 -35.81 48.54 -22.62
C ILE A 237 -35.63 50.06 -22.52
N PHE A 238 -34.40 50.58 -22.64
CA PHE A 238 -34.13 52.02 -22.58
C PHE A 238 -34.69 52.77 -23.81
N HIS A 239 -34.62 52.18 -25.01
CA HIS A 239 -35.20 52.77 -26.21
C HIS A 239 -36.74 52.82 -26.14
N SER A 240 -37.37 51.74 -25.66
CA SER A 240 -38.83 51.66 -25.42
C SER A 240 -39.31 52.73 -24.42
N LYS A 241 -38.57 52.92 -23.30
CA LYS A 241 -38.85 54.00 -22.34
C LYS A 241 -38.67 55.40 -22.94
N ALA A 242 -37.64 55.63 -23.75
CA ALA A 242 -37.40 56.91 -24.41
C ALA A 242 -38.46 57.26 -25.47
N THR A 243 -39.02 56.27 -26.17
CA THR A 243 -40.14 56.48 -27.10
C THR A 243 -41.45 56.75 -26.36
N LYS A 244 -41.69 56.10 -25.21
CA LYS A 244 -42.91 56.30 -24.42
C LYS A 244 -42.98 57.69 -23.77
N ASN A 245 -41.85 58.22 -23.30
CA ASN A 245 -41.74 59.58 -22.74
C ASN A 245 -41.84 60.71 -23.79
N LYS A 246 -41.89 60.40 -25.10
CA LYS A 246 -42.06 61.40 -26.17
C LYS A 246 -43.51 61.52 -26.67
N THR A 247 -44.38 60.62 -26.23
CA THR A 247 -45.78 60.52 -26.67
C THR A 247 -46.80 60.91 -25.60
N ASP A 248 -46.33 61.33 -24.42
CA ASP A 248 -47.09 62.00 -23.37
C ASP A 248 -46.70 63.49 -23.34
#